data_AF-A0A382E535-F1
#
_entry.id   AF-A0A382E535-F1
#
_cell.length_a   1.000
_cell.length_b   1.000
_cell.length_c   1.000
_cell.angle_alpha   90.00
_cell.angle_beta   90.00
_cell.angle_gamma   90.00
#
_symmetry.space_group_name_H-M   'P 1'
#
loop_
_entity.id
_entity.type
_entity.pdbx_description
1 polymer ?
#
loop_
_entity_poly.entity_id
_entity_poly.type
_entity_poly.pdbx_seq_one_letter_code
_entity_poly.pdbx_strand_id
1 'polypeptide(L)'
;MKRNDIINKYYELSNLKNYFSKNIILWFSKNKRKLPWRTKISQENFSYFVFVSEFMLQQTQVKTVIPYFLRFVAKWPSVTLLSKANDREVLMLWQGLGYYSRGRNLLKSAKIIVSDYG
;
A
#
# COMPACT_ATOMS: atom_id res chain seq x y z
N MET A 1 10.74 -41.30 13.78
CA MET A 1 9.98 -40.94 12.57
C MET A 1 10.83 -41.30 11.36
N LYS A 2 10.34 -42.14 10.44
CA LYS A 2 11.18 -42.65 9.34
C LYS A 2 11.41 -41.52 8.33
N ARG A 3 12.59 -41.47 7.69
CA ARG A 3 12.99 -40.42 6.73
C ARG A 3 11.97 -40.20 5.59
N ASN A 4 11.26 -41.25 5.21
CA ASN A 4 10.20 -41.21 4.19
C ASN A 4 8.93 -40.48 4.64
N ASP A 5 8.58 -40.55 5.94
CA ASP A 5 7.40 -39.86 6.49
C ASP A 5 7.56 -38.33 6.44
N ILE A 6 8.79 -37.87 6.65
CA ILE A 6 9.14 -36.45 6.59
C ILE A 6 9.05 -35.94 5.14
N ILE A 7 9.61 -36.68 4.19
CA ILE A 7 9.62 -36.31 2.77
C ILE A 7 8.18 -36.22 2.23
N ASN A 8 7.31 -37.20 2.53
CA ASN A 8 5.92 -37.19 2.10
C ASN A 8 5.15 -35.98 2.64
N LYS A 9 5.34 -35.64 3.91
CA LYS A 9 4.73 -34.44 4.53
C LYS A 9 5.16 -33.14 3.83
N TYR A 10 6.42 -33.01 3.41
CA TYR A 10 6.88 -31.84 2.66
C TYR A 10 6.21 -31.72 1.29
N TYR A 11 6.04 -32.83 0.56
CA TYR A 11 5.33 -32.85 -0.73
C TYR A 11 3.85 -32.50 -0.60
N GLU A 12 3.18 -32.97 0.46
CA GLU A 12 1.78 -32.59 0.73
C GLU A 12 1.65 -31.09 1.03
N LEU A 13 2.52 -30.54 1.89
CA LEU A 13 2.52 -29.11 2.23
C LEU A 13 2.83 -28.23 1.02
N SER A 14 3.75 -28.63 0.15
CA SER A 14 4.08 -27.87 -1.06
C SER A 14 2.92 -27.89 -2.06
N ASN A 15 2.25 -29.03 -2.23
CA ASN A 15 1.06 -29.16 -3.08
C ASN A 15 -0.12 -28.34 -2.53
N LEU A 16 -0.38 -28.39 -1.23
CA LEU A 16 -1.37 -27.55 -0.56
C LEU A 16 -1.09 -26.05 -0.75
N LYS A 17 0.18 -25.64 -0.61
CA LYS A 17 0.60 -24.25 -0.82
C LYS A 17 0.37 -23.80 -2.26
N ASN A 18 0.69 -24.65 -3.24
CA ASN A 18 0.45 -24.37 -4.66
C ASN A 18 -1.04 -24.29 -4.98
N TYR A 19 -1.83 -25.24 -4.47
CA TYR A 19 -3.28 -25.23 -4.63
C TYR A 19 -3.90 -23.96 -4.03
N PHE A 20 -3.54 -23.62 -2.79
CA PHE A 20 -4.06 -22.41 -2.12
C PHE A 20 -3.69 -21.14 -2.87
N SER A 21 -2.40 -20.97 -3.20
CA SER A 21 -1.89 -19.78 -3.90
C SER A 21 -2.54 -19.63 -5.29
N LYS A 22 -2.69 -20.72 -6.03
CA LYS A 22 -3.35 -20.71 -7.34
C LYS A 22 -4.81 -20.27 -7.23
N ASN A 23 -5.55 -20.85 -6.29
CA ASN A 23 -6.96 -20.53 -6.13
C ASN A 23 -7.20 -19.10 -5.63
N ILE A 24 -6.40 -18.60 -4.67
CA ILE A 24 -6.55 -17.23 -4.18
C ILE A 24 -6.20 -16.19 -5.26
N ILE A 25 -5.18 -16.45 -6.09
CA ILE A 25 -4.81 -15.58 -7.22
C ILE A 25 -5.92 -15.57 -8.29
N LEU A 26 -6.46 -16.74 -8.64
CA LEU A 26 -7.55 -16.86 -9.61
C LEU A 26 -8.83 -16.20 -9.13
N TRP A 27 -9.17 -16.34 -7.84
CA TRP A 27 -10.29 -15.64 -7.26
C TRP A 27 -10.05 -14.13 -7.26
N PHE A 28 -8.87 -13.66 -6.86
CA PHE A 28 -8.55 -12.25 -6.80
C PHE A 28 -8.57 -11.59 -8.18
N SER A 29 -8.08 -12.27 -9.22
CA SER A 29 -8.08 -11.72 -10.59
C SER A 29 -9.49 -11.40 -11.08
N LYS A 30 -10.49 -12.22 -10.70
CA LYS A 30 -11.90 -12.06 -11.06
C LYS A 30 -12.69 -11.14 -10.11
N ASN A 31 -12.39 -11.16 -8.80
CA ASN A 31 -13.23 -10.56 -7.76
C ASN A 31 -12.62 -9.34 -7.08
N LYS A 32 -11.41 -8.90 -7.45
CA LYS A 32 -10.77 -7.74 -6.83
C LYS A 32 -11.64 -6.48 -6.94
N ARG A 33 -11.74 -5.75 -5.83
CA ARG A 33 -12.34 -4.41 -5.81
C ARG A 33 -11.51 -3.44 -6.65
N LYS A 34 -12.18 -2.56 -7.38
CA LYS A 34 -11.57 -1.40 -8.05
C LYS A 34 -11.25 -0.34 -6.98
N LEU A 35 -9.97 -0.15 -6.68
CA LEU A 35 -9.50 0.84 -5.71
C LEU A 35 -8.56 1.83 -6.41
N PRO A 36 -8.65 3.14 -6.13
CA PRO A 36 -7.88 4.17 -6.85
C PRO A 36 -6.36 3.95 -6.85
N TRP A 37 -5.80 3.47 -5.74
CA TRP A 37 -4.38 3.15 -5.63
C TRP A 37 -3.97 1.86 -6.35
N ARG A 38 -4.93 0.97 -6.67
CA ARG A 38 -4.70 -0.25 -7.47
C ARG A 38 -4.93 -0.05 -8.96
N THR A 39 -5.64 0.99 -9.38
CA THR A 39 -5.88 1.27 -10.81
C THR A 39 -4.72 2.04 -11.45
N LYS A 40 -3.79 2.56 -10.64
CA LYS A 40 -2.63 3.35 -11.09
C LYS A 40 -1.35 2.51 -11.29
N ILE A 41 -1.46 1.19 -11.43
CA ILE A 41 -0.31 0.27 -11.58
C ILE A 41 0.57 0.60 -12.80
N SER A 42 -0.03 1.13 -13.87
CA SER A 42 0.69 1.53 -15.09
C SER A 42 1.27 2.96 -15.05
N GLN A 43 1.12 3.70 -13.95
CA GLN A 43 1.66 5.05 -13.83
C GLN A 43 3.10 5.00 -13.33
N GLU A 44 3.96 5.88 -13.84
CA GLU A 44 5.37 6.03 -13.42
C GLU A 44 5.51 6.16 -11.89
N ASN A 45 4.54 6.81 -11.25
CA ASN A 45 4.50 7.04 -9.79
C ASN A 45 3.74 5.95 -9.01
N PHE A 46 3.57 4.73 -9.54
CA PHE A 46 2.82 3.66 -8.89
C PHE A 46 3.28 3.39 -7.45
N SER A 47 4.60 3.27 -7.22
CA SER A 47 5.16 3.02 -5.88
C SER A 47 4.79 4.11 -4.88
N TYR A 48 4.73 5.38 -5.32
CA TYR A 48 4.28 6.50 -4.50
C TYR A 48 2.80 6.38 -4.14
N PHE A 49 1.95 5.98 -5.09
CA PHE A 49 0.52 5.78 -4.82
C PHE A 49 0.26 4.63 -3.84
N VAL A 50 1.01 3.52 -3.96
CA VAL A 50 0.97 2.43 -2.98
C VAL A 50 1.38 2.96 -1.62
N PHE A 51 2.53 3.62 -1.53
CA PHE A 51 3.09 4.19 -0.31
C PHE A 51 2.10 5.10 0.44
N VAL A 52 1.50 6.08 -0.24
CA VAL A 52 0.48 6.96 0.36
C VAL A 52 -0.74 6.17 0.82
N SER A 53 -1.24 5.25 -0.01
CA SER A 53 -2.43 4.48 0.33
C SER A 53 -2.25 3.61 1.57
N GLU A 54 -1.07 2.98 1.73
CA GLU A 54 -0.77 2.14 2.90
C GLU A 54 -0.70 2.95 4.19
N PHE A 55 -0.07 4.15 4.16
CA PHE A 55 -0.10 5.06 5.32
C PHE A 55 -1.52 5.45 5.72
N MET A 56 -2.40 5.73 4.75
CA MET A 56 -3.78 6.11 5.02
C MET A 56 -4.62 4.93 5.52
N LEU A 57 -4.40 3.72 5.01
CA LEU A 57 -5.19 2.51 5.34
C LEU A 57 -4.89 1.93 6.72
N GLN A 58 -3.78 2.29 7.36
CA GLN A 58 -3.49 1.91 8.75
C GLN A 58 -4.64 2.38 9.67
N GLN A 59 -5.30 1.43 10.33
CA GLN A 59 -6.40 1.68 11.27
C GLN A 59 -7.54 2.56 10.71
N THR A 60 -7.69 2.63 9.38
CA THR A 60 -8.72 3.44 8.72
C THR A 60 -9.42 2.62 7.64
N GLN A 61 -10.76 2.67 7.60
CA GLN A 61 -11.53 1.89 6.64
C GLN A 61 -11.34 2.38 5.19
N VAL A 62 -11.36 1.45 4.24
CA VAL A 62 -11.21 1.70 2.79
C VAL A 62 -12.15 2.80 2.28
N LYS A 63 -13.45 2.74 2.65
CA LYS A 63 -14.46 3.72 2.21
C LYS A 63 -14.09 5.14 2.61
N THR A 64 -13.55 5.31 3.81
CA THR A 64 -13.10 6.59 4.34
C THR A 64 -11.86 7.08 3.61
N VAL A 65 -10.88 6.20 3.33
CA VAL A 65 -9.61 6.58 2.70
C VAL A 65 -9.77 7.06 1.25
N ILE A 66 -10.68 6.48 0.47
CA ILE A 66 -10.85 6.78 -0.96
C ILE A 66 -10.87 8.29 -1.29
N PRO A 67 -11.77 9.12 -0.72
CA PRO A 67 -11.81 10.54 -1.03
C PRO A 67 -10.57 11.32 -0.56
N TYR A 68 -9.91 10.89 0.53
CA TYR A 68 -8.68 11.52 1.02
C TYR A 68 -7.51 11.23 0.10
N PHE A 69 -7.34 9.95 -0.27
CA PHE A 69 -6.31 9.53 -1.20
C PHE A 69 -6.40 10.31 -2.51
N LEU A 70 -7.60 10.40 -3.11
CA LEU A 70 -7.81 11.11 -4.36
C LEU A 70 -7.39 12.59 -4.28
N ARG A 71 -7.80 13.31 -3.23
CA ARG A 71 -7.41 14.72 -3.04
C ARG A 71 -5.91 14.88 -2.78
N PHE A 72 -5.33 13.98 -1.98
CA PHE A 72 -3.92 14.04 -1.58
C PHE A 72 -2.99 13.84 -2.77
N VAL A 73 -3.24 12.81 -3.59
CA VAL A 73 -2.41 12.51 -4.75
C VAL A 73 -2.68 13.42 -5.94
N ALA A 74 -3.83 14.12 -5.96
CA ALA A 74 -4.06 15.21 -6.91
C ALA A 74 -3.21 16.44 -6.57
N LYS A 75 -3.07 16.78 -5.28
CA LYS A 75 -2.20 17.88 -4.83
C LYS A 75 -0.72 17.56 -4.99
N TRP A 76 -0.31 16.35 -4.59
CA TRP A 76 1.06 15.87 -4.71
C TRP A 76 1.08 14.58 -5.52
N PRO A 77 1.26 14.63 -6.85
CA PRO A 77 1.21 13.45 -7.72
C PRO A 77 2.48 12.59 -7.71
N SER A 78 3.56 13.03 -7.04
CA SER A 78 4.81 12.27 -6.89
C SER A 78 5.44 12.47 -5.50
N VAL A 79 6.37 11.57 -5.13
CA VAL A 79 7.11 11.66 -3.86
C VAL A 79 7.95 12.94 -3.78
N THR A 80 8.52 13.38 -4.90
CA THR A 80 9.30 14.64 -5.02
C THR A 80 8.46 15.88 -4.78
N LEU A 81 7.18 15.86 -5.14
CA LEU A 81 6.28 16.97 -4.86
C LEU A 81 5.80 16.95 -3.41
N LEU A 82 5.54 15.75 -2.86
CA LEU A 82 5.20 15.62 -1.44
C LEU A 82 6.36 16.05 -0.52
N SER A 83 7.61 15.73 -0.86
CA SER A 83 8.77 16.07 -0.02
C SER A 83 8.94 17.59 0.18
N LYS A 84 8.48 18.38 -0.78
CA LYS A 84 8.50 19.86 -0.74
C LYS A 84 7.36 20.46 0.09
N ALA A 85 6.39 19.67 0.51
CA ALA A 85 5.28 20.14 1.36
C ALA A 85 5.77 20.47 2.78
N ASN A 86 5.00 21.34 3.45
CA ASN A 86 5.16 21.57 4.87
C ASN A 86 4.13 20.76 5.69
N ASP A 87 4.42 20.58 6.99
CA ASP A 87 3.54 19.84 7.91
C ASP A 87 2.11 20.39 7.92
N ARG A 88 1.93 21.71 7.90
CA ARG A 88 0.61 22.34 8.01
C ARG A 88 -0.27 21.94 6.82
N GLU A 89 0.26 21.98 5.60
CA GLU A 89 -0.47 21.57 4.41
C GLU A 89 -0.84 20.08 4.44
N VAL A 90 0.10 19.22 4.82
CA VAL A 90 -0.16 17.77 4.91
C VAL A 90 -1.25 17.49 5.93
N LEU A 91 -1.16 18.09 7.12
CA LEU A 91 -2.15 17.91 8.18
C LEU A 91 -3.52 18.45 7.81
N MET A 92 -3.59 19.54 7.03
CA MET A 92 -4.85 20.06 6.50
C MET A 92 -5.54 19.05 5.58
N LEU A 93 -4.80 18.41 4.67
CA LEU A 93 -5.36 17.35 3.81
C LEU A 93 -5.60 16.02 4.56
N TRP A 94 -4.97 15.83 5.72
CA TRP A 94 -5.13 14.66 6.60
C TRP A 94 -6.28 14.80 7.61
N GLN A 95 -6.82 16.01 7.78
CA GLN A 95 -7.81 16.33 8.79
C GLN A 95 -9.05 15.43 8.67
N GLY A 96 -9.33 14.65 9.72
CA GLY A 96 -10.45 13.69 9.75
C GLY A 96 -10.07 12.23 9.50
N LEU A 97 -8.82 11.92 9.11
CA LEU A 97 -8.31 10.52 9.06
C LEU A 97 -7.86 9.97 10.43
N GLY A 98 -7.71 10.84 11.43
CA GLY A 98 -7.16 10.46 12.75
C GLY A 98 -5.67 10.10 12.70
N TYR A 99 -5.06 9.90 13.88
CA TYR A 99 -3.64 9.55 14.04
C TYR A 99 -2.70 10.41 13.16
N TYR A 100 -2.68 11.72 13.40
CA TYR A 100 -1.93 12.72 12.61
C TYR A 100 -0.42 12.47 12.52
N SER A 101 0.14 11.69 13.44
CA SER A 101 1.53 11.22 13.36
C SER A 101 1.80 10.46 12.06
N ARG A 102 0.83 9.73 11.51
CA ARG A 102 0.96 9.05 10.21
C ARG A 102 1.20 10.04 9.07
N GLY A 103 0.45 11.15 9.03
CA GLY A 103 0.63 12.19 8.01
C GLY A 103 2.01 12.86 8.10
N ARG A 104 2.47 13.16 9.32
CA ARG A 104 3.82 13.72 9.54
C ARG A 104 4.92 12.73 9.15
N ASN A 105 4.78 11.46 9.54
CA ASN A 105 5.74 10.43 9.22
C ASN A 105 5.78 10.14 7.72
N LEU A 106 4.62 10.18 7.03
CA LEU A 106 4.57 10.09 5.57
C LEU A 106 5.39 11.20 4.92
N LEU A 107 5.22 12.46 5.36
CA LEU A 107 5.99 13.59 4.86
C LEU A 107 7.49 13.44 5.18
N LYS A 108 7.84 13.06 6.40
CA LYS A 108 9.23 12.82 6.82
C LYS A 108 9.88 11.75 5.95
N SER A 109 9.20 10.62 5.73
CA SER A 109 9.68 9.55 4.86
C SER A 109 9.83 10.01 3.41
N ALA A 110 8.90 10.81 2.88
CA ALA A 110 9.04 11.39 1.54
C ALA A 110 10.27 12.30 1.42
N LYS A 111 10.55 13.10 2.45
CA LYS A 111 11.78 13.94 2.52
C LYS A 111 13.04 13.10 2.54
N ILE A 112 13.09 12.03 3.35
CA ILE A 112 14.22 11.10 3.41
C ILE A 112 14.43 10.42 2.05
N ILE A 113 13.37 9.90 1.42
CA ILE A 113 13.46 9.24 0.11
C ILE A 113 14.10 10.16 -0.92
N VAL A 114 13.69 11.43 -0.99
CA VAL A 114 14.21 12.38 -1.98
C VAL A 114 15.60 12.91 -1.61
N SER A 115 15.90 13.05 -0.32
CA SER A 115 17.21 13.49 0.16
C SER A 115 18.29 12.43 -0.08
N ASP A 116 17.99 11.18 0.24
CA ASP A 116 19.00 10.13 0.36
C ASP A 116 19.03 9.20 -0.87
N TYR A 117 17.97 9.21 -1.69
CA TYR A 117 17.78 8.29 -2.81
C TYR A 117 17.16 8.94 -4.08
N GLY A 118 17.05 10.29 -4.10
CA GLY A 118 16.38 11.05 -5.16
C GLY A 118 17.28 11.54 -6.29
#